data_AF-A0A176RXD9-F1
#
_entry.id   AF-A0A176RXD9-F1
#
_cell.length_a   1.000
_cell.length_b   1.000
_cell.length_c   1.000
_cell.angle_alpha   90.00
_cell.angle_beta   90.00
_cell.angle_gamma   90.00
#
_symmetry.space_group_name_H-M   'P 1'
#
loop_
_entity.id
_entity.type
_entity.pdbx_description
1 polymer ?
#
loop_
_entity_poly.entity_id
_entity_poly.type
_entity_poly.pdbx_seq_one_letter_code
_entity_poly.pdbx_strand_id
1 'polypeptide(L)'
;GEAIALIWARSAIKEKMRLLNTPEYMRSARDNNLKQQVTQLGLNFSLVTQWTAFVAVSEKNYNPNPAYTPSRDIPLPMVKGVNKQAYGNQRRAAPGNFTGAVVPEPAMLFGLFLVMMILGWFLMRRSQRN
;
A
#
# COMPACT_ATOMS: atom_id res chain seq x y z
N GLY A 1 -18.86 -40.50 -6.41
CA GLY A 1 -19.59 -39.21 -6.40
C GLY A 1 -18.92 -38.13 -7.24
N GLU A 2 -17.59 -38.03 -7.18
CA GLU A 2 -16.80 -36.93 -7.76
C GLU A 2 -16.93 -36.76 -9.29
N ALA A 3 -16.94 -37.86 -10.04
CA ALA A 3 -17.09 -37.81 -11.51
C ALA A 3 -18.41 -37.17 -11.98
N ILE A 4 -19.52 -37.42 -11.26
CA ILE A 4 -20.83 -36.85 -11.59
C ILE A 4 -20.79 -35.32 -11.40
N ALA A 5 -20.19 -34.86 -10.30
CA ALA A 5 -20.07 -33.44 -10.00
C ALA A 5 -19.21 -32.71 -11.06
N LEU A 6 -18.12 -33.33 -11.52
CA LEU A 6 -17.27 -32.80 -12.57
C LEU A 6 -18.00 -32.69 -13.93
N ILE A 7 -18.76 -33.72 -14.30
CA ILE A 7 -19.57 -33.72 -15.54
C ILE A 7 -20.62 -32.62 -15.49
N TRP A 8 -21.32 -32.48 -14.35
CA TRP A 8 -22.27 -31.39 -14.13
C TRP A 8 -21.59 -30.02 -14.26
N ALA A 9 -20.42 -29.82 -13.65
CA ALA A 9 -19.70 -28.54 -13.70
C ALA A 9 -19.32 -28.15 -15.13
N ARG A 10 -18.84 -29.10 -15.94
CA ARG A 10 -18.54 -28.88 -17.37
C ARG A 10 -19.78 -28.49 -18.15
N SER A 11 -20.91 -29.16 -17.91
CA SER A 11 -22.20 -28.84 -18.54
C SER A 11 -22.68 -27.43 -18.15
N ALA A 12 -22.58 -27.09 -16.86
CA ALA A 12 -22.98 -25.80 -16.32
C ALA A 12 -22.13 -24.63 -16.84
N ILE A 13 -20.82 -24.86 -17.07
CA ILE A 13 -19.93 -23.88 -17.71
C ILE A 13 -20.30 -23.71 -19.19
N LYS A 14 -20.54 -24.80 -19.92
CA LYS A 14 -20.94 -24.77 -21.34
C LYS A 14 -22.20 -23.93 -21.54
N GLU A 15 -23.20 -24.09 -20.68
CA GLU A 15 -24.44 -23.33 -20.78
C GLU A 15 -24.24 -21.83 -20.54
N LYS A 16 -23.44 -21.45 -19.54
CA LYS A 16 -23.12 -20.04 -19.28
C LYS A 16 -22.32 -19.41 -20.42
N MET A 17 -21.42 -20.18 -21.03
CA MET A 17 -20.66 -19.75 -22.19
C MET A 17 -21.56 -19.53 -23.41
N ARG A 18 -22.60 -20.35 -23.59
CA ARG A 18 -23.61 -20.15 -24.62
C ARG A 18 -24.35 -18.83 -24.41
N LEU A 19 -24.78 -18.54 -23.18
CA LEU A 19 -25.47 -17.29 -22.84
C LEU A 19 -24.59 -16.05 -23.05
N LEU A 20 -23.29 -16.14 -22.80
CA LEU A 20 -22.33 -15.05 -23.08
C LEU A 20 -22.26 -14.67 -24.56
N ASN A 21 -22.45 -15.65 -25.46
CA ASN A 21 -22.45 -15.41 -26.91
C ASN A 21 -23.83 -14.94 -27.43
N THR A 22 -24.86 -14.95 -26.58
CA THR A 22 -26.19 -14.45 -26.93
C THR A 22 -26.22 -12.93 -26.86
N PRO A 23 -26.85 -12.23 -27.82
CA PRO A 23 -27.04 -10.78 -27.77
C PRO A 23 -27.71 -10.30 -26.48
N GLU A 24 -27.30 -9.14 -25.97
CA GLU A 24 -27.76 -8.58 -24.68
C GLU A 24 -29.29 -8.46 -24.61
N TYR A 25 -29.95 -8.09 -25.71
CA TYR A 25 -31.41 -7.93 -25.75
C TYR A 25 -32.20 -9.23 -25.59
N MET A 26 -31.56 -10.39 -25.77
CA MET A 26 -32.18 -11.70 -25.52
C MET A 26 -31.76 -12.30 -24.17
N ARG A 27 -30.89 -11.61 -23.41
CA ARG A 27 -30.44 -12.06 -22.09
C ARG A 27 -31.39 -11.56 -21.00
N SER A 28 -31.60 -12.40 -19.99
CA SER A 28 -32.39 -12.05 -18.81
C SER A 28 -31.52 -11.28 -17.81
N ALA A 29 -32.13 -10.50 -16.90
CA ALA A 29 -31.40 -9.85 -15.81
C ALA A 29 -30.67 -10.83 -14.86
N ARG A 30 -31.03 -12.12 -14.91
CA ARG A 30 -30.35 -13.22 -14.19
C ARG A 30 -29.03 -13.63 -14.85
N ASP A 31 -28.80 -13.22 -16.09
CA ASP A 31 -27.59 -13.46 -16.87
C ASP A 31 -26.53 -12.37 -16.64
N ASN A 32 -26.74 -11.53 -15.63
CA ASN A 32 -25.71 -10.62 -15.16
C ASN A 32 -24.54 -11.42 -14.55
N ASN A 33 -23.33 -11.04 -14.94
CA ASN A 33 -22.08 -11.57 -14.37
C ASN A 33 -21.76 -13.05 -14.70
N LEU A 34 -22.15 -13.52 -15.89
CA LEU A 34 -21.82 -14.87 -16.38
C LEU A 34 -20.31 -15.19 -16.33
N LYS A 35 -19.45 -14.19 -16.58
CA LYS A 35 -17.99 -14.33 -16.49
C LYS A 35 -17.54 -14.78 -15.10
N GLN A 36 -17.95 -14.10 -14.03
CA GLN A 36 -17.57 -14.49 -12.67
C GLN A 36 -18.13 -15.85 -12.30
N GLN A 37 -19.34 -16.19 -12.73
CA GLN A 37 -19.92 -17.50 -12.49
C GLN A 37 -19.11 -18.63 -13.14
N VAL A 38 -18.62 -18.43 -14.38
CA VAL A 38 -17.75 -19.40 -15.05
C VAL A 38 -16.39 -19.50 -14.35
N THR A 39 -15.79 -18.38 -13.95
CA THR A 39 -14.53 -18.38 -13.19
C THR A 39 -14.70 -19.16 -11.87
N GLN A 40 -15.77 -18.92 -11.13
CA GLN A 40 -16.01 -19.60 -9.86
C GLN A 40 -16.24 -21.11 -10.03
N LEU A 41 -16.97 -21.53 -11.07
CA LEU A 41 -17.12 -22.94 -11.40
C LEU A 41 -15.78 -23.57 -11.80
N GLY A 42 -14.94 -22.84 -12.54
CA GLY A 42 -13.58 -23.24 -12.87
C GLY A 42 -12.74 -23.49 -11.62
N LEU A 43 -12.74 -22.54 -10.69
CA LEU A 43 -11.97 -22.64 -9.44
C LEU A 43 -12.49 -23.74 -8.52
N ASN A 44 -13.81 -23.83 -8.30
CA ASN A 44 -14.41 -24.80 -7.38
C ASN A 44 -14.20 -26.26 -7.82
N PHE A 45 -14.18 -26.52 -9.13
CA PHE A 45 -14.04 -27.87 -9.69
C PHE A 45 -12.67 -28.14 -10.30
N SER A 46 -11.68 -27.27 -10.06
CA SER A 46 -10.33 -27.38 -10.64
C SER A 46 -10.34 -27.54 -12.17
N LEU A 47 -11.24 -26.81 -12.85
CA LEU A 47 -11.39 -26.79 -14.30
C LEU A 47 -10.73 -25.54 -14.88
N VAL A 48 -9.98 -25.74 -15.96
CA VAL A 48 -9.43 -24.65 -16.77
C VAL A 48 -10.54 -24.08 -17.65
N THR A 49 -10.73 -22.77 -17.59
CA THR A 49 -11.69 -21.99 -18.37
C THR A 49 -10.94 -20.89 -19.12
N GLN A 50 -11.61 -20.10 -19.95
CA GLN A 50 -10.95 -18.94 -20.61
C GLN A 50 -10.45 -17.87 -19.62
N TRP A 51 -10.86 -17.92 -18.34
CA TRP A 51 -10.48 -16.97 -17.29
C TRP A 51 -9.70 -17.59 -16.13
N THR A 52 -9.35 -18.87 -16.22
CA THR A 52 -8.55 -19.57 -15.21
C THR A 52 -7.41 -20.30 -15.90
N ALA A 53 -6.23 -20.35 -15.28
CA ALA A 53 -5.06 -21.03 -15.83
C ALA A 53 -4.49 -21.99 -14.78
N PHE A 54 -3.93 -23.11 -15.26
CA PHE A 54 -3.17 -24.02 -14.40
C PHE A 54 -1.72 -23.54 -14.31
N VAL A 55 -1.29 -23.16 -13.11
CA VAL A 55 0.08 -22.73 -12.83
C VAL A 55 0.70 -23.71 -11.85
N ALA A 56 1.69 -24.47 -12.31
CA ALA A 56 2.50 -25.31 -11.44
C ALA A 56 3.68 -24.49 -10.91
N VAL A 57 3.61 -24.09 -9.64
CA VAL A 57 4.70 -23.38 -8.97
C VAL A 57 5.61 -24.40 -8.29
N SER A 58 6.88 -24.47 -8.71
CA SER A 58 7.91 -25.16 -7.94
C SER A 58 8.38 -24.21 -6.85
N GLU A 59 8.14 -24.55 -5.59
CA GLU A 59 8.65 -23.77 -4.47
C GLU A 59 10.18 -23.90 -4.41
N LYS A 60 10.87 -22.76 -4.32
CA LYS A 60 12.30 -22.71 -4.01
C LYS A 60 12.51 -21.77 -2.84
N ASN A 61 12.67 -22.36 -1.67
CA ASN A 61 12.97 -21.60 -0.47
C ASN A 61 14.46 -21.21 -0.46
N TYR A 62 14.76 -19.94 -0.77
CA TYR A 62 16.13 -19.41 -0.75
C TYR A 62 16.60 -19.05 0.66
N ASN A 63 15.68 -18.87 1.61
CA ASN A 63 16.00 -18.53 2.98
C ASN A 63 15.12 -19.36 3.95
N PRO A 64 15.48 -20.64 4.16
CA PRO A 64 14.71 -21.52 5.02
C PRO A 64 14.71 -21.10 6.48
N ASN A 65 15.59 -20.18 6.89
CA ASN A 65 15.66 -19.72 8.26
C ASN A 65 15.91 -18.19 8.37
N PRO A 66 14.83 -17.38 8.19
CA PRO A 66 14.95 -15.93 8.19
C PRO A 66 15.45 -15.36 9.53
N ALA A 67 15.27 -16.09 10.64
CA ALA A 67 15.67 -15.64 11.98
C ALA A 67 17.20 -15.59 12.18
N TYR A 68 17.97 -16.37 11.42
CA TYR A 68 19.43 -16.44 11.52
C TYR A 68 20.12 -15.84 10.30
N THR A 69 19.38 -15.15 9.44
CA THR A 69 19.94 -14.50 8.26
C THR A 69 20.63 -13.20 8.69
N PRO A 70 21.96 -13.09 8.54
CA PRO A 70 22.64 -11.84 8.87
C PRO A 70 22.19 -10.75 7.89
N SER A 71 21.81 -9.59 8.42
CA SER A 71 21.59 -8.41 7.59
C SER A 71 22.93 -7.97 7.00
N ARG A 72 23.02 -7.97 5.67
CA ARG A 72 24.22 -7.57 4.93
C ARG A 72 23.89 -6.37 4.05
N ASP A 73 24.73 -5.35 4.10
CA ASP A 73 24.62 -4.22 3.19
C ASP A 73 24.87 -4.70 1.75
N ILE A 74 23.84 -4.61 0.92
CA ILE A 74 23.89 -4.96 -0.50
C ILE A 74 24.28 -3.68 -1.24
N PRO A 75 25.35 -3.69 -2.07
CA PRO A 75 25.71 -2.52 -2.86
C PRO A 75 24.60 -2.24 -3.88
N LEU A 76 23.93 -1.10 -3.73
CA LEU A 76 22.96 -0.62 -4.70
C LEU A 76 23.69 0.13 -5.82
N PRO A 77 23.50 -0.23 -7.10
CA PRO A 77 24.07 0.54 -8.20
C PRO A 77 23.45 1.94 -8.25
N MET A 78 24.28 2.94 -8.51
CA MET A 78 23.81 4.31 -8.71
C MET A 78 23.03 4.43 -10.02
N VAL A 79 21.89 5.11 -10.00
CA VAL A 79 21.09 5.34 -11.20
C VAL A 79 21.87 6.27 -12.15
N LYS A 80 21.89 5.93 -13.45
CA LYS A 80 22.59 6.72 -14.47
C LYS A 80 22.02 8.15 -14.52
N GLY A 81 22.90 9.15 -14.44
CA GLY A 81 22.52 10.56 -14.52
C GLY A 81 22.13 11.22 -13.19
N VAL A 82 22.10 10.47 -12.09
CA VAL A 82 21.90 11.02 -10.75
C VAL A 82 23.24 11.41 -10.14
N ASN A 83 23.30 12.63 -9.61
CA ASN A 83 24.48 13.11 -8.91
C ASN A 83 24.59 12.43 -7.53
N LYS A 84 25.82 12.12 -7.10
CA LYS A 84 26.12 11.49 -5.79
C LYS A 84 25.51 12.24 -4.60
N GLN A 85 25.30 13.56 -4.74
CA GLN A 85 24.68 14.42 -3.72
C GLN A 85 23.16 14.19 -3.53
N ALA A 86 22.48 13.53 -4.48
CA ALA A 86 21.06 13.17 -4.36
C ALA A 86 20.83 11.98 -3.42
N TYR A 87 21.88 11.19 -3.17
CA TYR A 87 21.89 10.19 -2.11
C TYR A 87 22.29 10.93 -0.84
N GLY A 88 21.40 10.95 0.16
CA GLY A 88 21.66 11.60 1.44
C GLY A 88 23.03 11.20 1.99
N ASN A 89 23.83 12.17 2.41
CA ASN A 89 25.18 11.93 2.93
C ASN A 89 25.13 10.81 3.98
N GLN A 90 25.66 9.63 3.65
CA GLN A 90 25.83 8.50 4.57
C GLN A 90 26.90 8.76 5.63
N ARG A 91 27.35 10.01 5.78
CA ARG A 91 28.00 10.45 7.02
C ARG A 91 26.91 10.35 8.07
N ARG A 92 26.91 9.21 8.78
CA ARG A 92 26.22 8.95 10.05
C ARG A 92 25.78 10.29 10.61
N ALA A 93 24.47 10.55 10.60
CA ALA A 93 23.94 11.73 11.24
C ALA A 93 24.53 11.77 12.65
N ALA A 94 25.54 12.61 12.83
CA ALA A 94 25.99 12.97 14.17
C ALA A 94 24.73 13.55 14.82
N PRO A 95 24.32 13.05 16.00
CA PRO A 95 23.16 13.59 16.69
C PRO A 95 23.48 15.06 17.00
N GLY A 96 22.91 15.98 16.22
CA GLY A 96 23.25 17.41 16.33
C GLY A 96 22.85 18.29 15.15
N ASN A 97 22.68 17.75 13.94
CA ASN A 97 22.36 18.58 12.76
C ASN A 97 20.86 18.60 12.37
N PHE A 98 19.98 18.08 13.21
CA PHE A 98 18.56 18.40 13.11
C PHE A 98 18.32 19.74 13.81
N THR A 99 18.18 20.81 13.03
CA THR A 99 17.95 22.18 13.53
C THR A 99 16.52 22.40 14.04
N GLY A 100 15.73 21.35 14.20
CA GLY A 100 14.42 21.38 14.85
C GLY A 100 14.53 21.01 16.32
N ALA A 101 15.21 21.81 17.14
CA ALA A 101 15.14 21.63 18.58
C ALA A 101 13.73 22.02 19.08
N VAL A 102 12.98 21.05 19.60
CA VAL A 102 11.63 21.23 20.19
C VAL A 102 11.69 21.91 21.57
N VAL A 103 12.91 22.14 22.08
CA VAL A 103 13.15 22.87 23.32
C VAL A 103 13.49 24.32 22.95
N PRO A 104 12.63 25.31 23.28
CA PRO A 104 12.92 26.71 22.99
C PRO A 104 14.23 27.12 23.68
N GLU A 105 15.10 27.84 22.95
CA GLU A 105 16.33 28.35 23.54
C GLU A 105 16.00 29.24 24.75
N PRO A 106 16.82 29.23 25.82
CA PRO A 106 16.56 30.04 27.02
C PRO A 106 16.33 31.52 26.70
N ALA A 107 17.02 32.05 25.69
CA ALA A 107 16.84 33.42 25.21
C ALA A 107 15.44 33.70 24.66
N MET A 108 14.78 32.73 24.01
CA MET A 108 13.41 32.89 23.51
C MET A 108 12.39 32.98 24.63
N LEU A 109 12.59 32.26 25.74
CA LEU A 109 11.73 32.35 26.92
C LEU A 109 11.83 33.74 27.58
N PHE A 110 13.06 34.27 27.70
CA PHE A 110 13.27 35.64 28.19
C PHE A 110 12.65 36.69 27.26
N GLY A 111 12.81 36.53 25.94
CA GLY A 111 12.20 37.41 24.95
C GLY A 111 10.67 37.42 25.05
N LEU A 112 10.04 36.25 25.19
CA LEU A 112 8.59 36.12 25.35
C LEU A 112 8.10 36.79 26.64
N PHE A 113 8.82 36.60 27.75
CA PHE A 113 8.48 37.22 29.03
C PHE A 113 8.53 38.75 28.96
N LEU A 114 9.56 39.29 28.31
CA LEU A 114 9.73 40.74 28.14
C LEU A 114 8.61 41.33 27.29
N VAL A 115 8.22 40.67 26.20
CA VAL A 115 7.09 41.08 25.35
C VAL A 115 5.78 41.09 26.15
N MET A 116 5.52 40.05 26.96
CA MET A 116 4.33 39.98 27.81
C MET A 116 4.30 41.09 28.86
N MET A 117 5.46 41.44 29.44
CA MET A 117 5.56 42.51 30.43
C MET A 117 5.26 43.88 29.82
N ILE A 118 5.76 44.16 28.61
CA ILE A 118 5.47 45.41 27.89
C ILE A 118 3.98 45.51 27.55
N LEU A 119 3.39 44.42 27.03
CA LEU A 119 1.97 44.36 26.71
C LEU A 119 1.09 44.58 27.95
N GLY A 120 1.39 43.91 29.06
CA GLY A 120 0.67 44.07 30.32
C GLY A 120 0.73 45.51 30.85
N TRP A 121 1.91 46.14 30.81
CA TRP A 121 2.08 47.52 31.21
C TRP A 121 1.30 48.50 30.32
N PHE A 122 1.27 48.26 29.01
CA PHE A 122 0.53 49.10 28.07
C PHE A 122 -0.98 49.00 28.29
N LEU A 123 -1.49 47.80 28.57
CA LEU A 123 -2.90 47.56 28.90
C LEU A 123 -3.30 48.21 30.23
N MET A 124 -2.46 48.10 31.26
CA MET A 124 -2.70 48.77 32.55
C MET A 124 -2.70 50.29 32.42
N ARG A 125 -1.77 50.87 31.65
CA ARG A 125 -1.76 52.31 31.35
C ARG A 125 -2.99 52.78 30.60
N ARG A 126 -3.55 51.94 29.73
CA ARG A 126 -4.77 52.26 28.98
C ARG A 126 -6.02 52.22 29.86
N SER A 127 -6.06 51.31 30.83
CA SER A 127 -7.17 51.20 31.78
C SER A 127 -7.26 52.36 32.77
N GLN A 128 -6.15 53.05 33.08
CA GLN A 128 -6.16 54.22 33.99
C GLN A 128 -6.47 55.55 33.29
N ARG A 129 -6.75 55.53 31.99
CA ARG A 129 -7.13 56.72 31.19
C ARG A 129 -8.61 56.75 30.78
N ASN A 130 -9.40 55.79 31.26
CA ASN A 130 -10.87 55.80 31.20
C ASN A 130 -11.43 56.07 32.60
#